data_AF-A0A5N3WR15-F1
#
_entry.id   AF-A0A5N3WR15-F1
#
_cell.length_a   1.000
_cell.length_b   1.000
_cell.length_c   1.000
_cell.angle_alpha   90.00
_cell.angle_beta   90.00
_cell.angle_gamma   90.00
#
_symmetry.space_group_name_H-M   'P 1'
#
loop_
_entity.id
_entity.type
_entity.pdbx_description
1 polymer ?
#
loop_
_entity_poly.entity_id
_entity_poly.type
_entity_poly.pdbx_seq_one_letter_code
_entity_poly.pdbx_strand_id
1 'polypeptide(L)'
;MRFQGFRLCLGLLFISINAEFMDDSVEVEDFDENSEETDENELSSEIKYKTPQPVGEVYFTETFDSGRLAGWVLSKAKKDDTDAEISIYDGRWEIEELKENRIPGDRGLVLKSRAKHHAISAVLAKPFIFADKPLVVQYEVNFQDGIDCGGAYIKLLADTDGLNLENFYDKTSYTIMFGPDKCGEDYKLHFIFRHKHPKTGVFEEKHAKPPDVDLKRFFTDRKTHLYTLVMNPDDTFEVLIDQIVVNKGSLLEDVVPPINPPKEIEDPSDKKPDDWDERAKIPDASAVKPEDWDESEPAQIEDSSAVKPDGWLDNEPKFIPDPNAEKPLDWNEDMDGEWEAPHISNPACRIGCGEWSPPMIDNPKYKGIWRPPMIDNPNYQGIWSPRKIPNPDYFEDNHPFLLTSFRALGLELWSMTSDIYFDNFIICSEKEVADRWAADGWAVKILIENANEPSIFKQLMSATEQRPWLWFIYLVTAGLPIALITSFCWPRKVKKKYDEDVDFKKLDICKPQTKGALEQEVREEKAALEKPADLEEERKQSDGEIGEKEEEGEPEEKSEEEIEIIEGQEEGNKSNKSGSEDESIHIGIKCIHKESMKKLIYILLMPNEIV
;
A
#
# COMPACT_ATOMS: atom_id res chain seq x y z
N MET A 1 18.74 9.74 61.05
CA MET A 1 17.54 10.14 60.27
C MET A 1 17.79 9.73 58.82
N ARG A 2 16.84 9.06 58.14
CA ARG A 2 15.81 9.66 57.25
C ARG A 2 16.42 10.60 56.18
N PHE A 3 16.11 10.48 54.89
CA PHE A 3 15.37 9.45 54.12
C PHE A 3 15.64 9.65 52.60
N GLN A 4 14.94 8.92 51.73
CA GLN A 4 14.94 9.05 50.24
C GLN A 4 16.23 8.58 49.53
N GLY A 5 16.09 8.23 48.24
CA GLY A 5 17.15 7.66 47.39
C GLY A 5 16.88 6.26 46.81
N PHE A 6 15.87 5.53 47.31
CA PHE A 6 15.65 4.11 46.97
C PHE A 6 14.29 3.82 46.28
N ARG A 7 13.85 4.71 45.38
CA ARG A 7 12.60 4.58 44.60
C ARG A 7 12.73 5.02 43.13
N LEU A 8 13.73 4.49 42.43
CA LEU A 8 13.79 4.57 40.95
C LEU A 8 14.14 3.23 40.27
N CYS A 9 14.78 2.29 40.98
CA CYS A 9 15.25 1.01 40.41
C CYS A 9 14.28 -0.17 40.61
N LEU A 10 12.97 0.08 40.75
CA LEU A 10 11.96 -0.96 41.01
C LEU A 10 10.72 -0.83 40.11
N GLY A 11 10.93 -0.41 38.85
CA GLY A 11 9.85 -0.10 37.89
C GLY A 11 10.00 -0.75 36.50
N LEU A 12 10.97 -1.65 36.30
CA LEU A 12 11.25 -2.32 35.01
C LEU A 12 11.46 -3.83 35.16
N LEU A 13 10.75 -4.46 36.11
CA LEU A 13 10.86 -5.89 36.39
C LEU A 13 9.49 -6.54 36.72
N PHE A 14 8.41 -5.99 36.16
CA PHE A 14 7.02 -6.43 36.39
C PHE A 14 6.13 -6.32 35.13
N ILE A 15 6.68 -6.63 33.94
CA ILE A 15 5.89 -6.96 32.73
C ILE A 15 6.54 -8.16 32.02
N SER A 16 6.47 -9.33 32.65
CA SER A 16 6.73 -10.66 32.08
C SER A 16 6.58 -11.71 33.18
N ILE A 17 5.36 -12.25 33.33
CA ILE A 17 4.89 -13.46 34.04
C ILE A 17 3.41 -13.20 34.37
N ASN A 18 2.53 -13.83 33.60
CA ASN A 18 1.09 -13.96 33.86
C ASN A 18 0.52 -14.98 32.85
N ALA A 19 0.93 -16.24 33.03
CA ALA A 19 0.41 -17.40 32.33
C ALA A 19 0.60 -18.61 33.24
N GLU A 20 -0.43 -18.94 34.02
CA GLU A 20 -0.48 -20.13 34.86
C GLU A 20 -1.39 -21.19 34.22
N PHE A 21 -0.98 -22.45 34.32
CA PHE A 21 -1.79 -23.67 34.24
C PHE A 21 -2.82 -23.82 33.10
N MET A 22 -2.56 -24.80 32.24
CA MET A 22 -3.11 -26.13 32.53
C MET A 22 -2.01 -27.19 32.50
N ASP A 23 -2.24 -28.26 33.23
CA ASP A 23 -1.36 -29.40 33.48
C ASP A 23 -2.07 -30.67 32.97
N ASP A 24 -1.36 -31.54 32.27
CA ASP A 24 -1.77 -32.93 32.05
C ASP A 24 -0.54 -33.83 31.89
N SER A 25 -0.60 -35.03 32.46
CA SER A 25 0.57 -35.77 32.93
C SER A 25 0.83 -37.05 32.13
N VAL A 26 2.05 -37.24 31.64
CA VAL A 26 2.56 -38.55 31.22
C VAL A 26 3.96 -38.77 31.79
N GLU A 27 4.10 -39.83 32.59
CA GLU A 27 5.38 -40.28 33.16
C GLU A 27 6.18 -41.08 32.12
N VAL A 28 7.50 -40.83 32.04
CA VAL A 28 8.48 -41.78 31.48
C VAL A 28 9.73 -41.72 32.36
N GLU A 29 10.28 -42.88 32.73
CA GLU A 29 11.40 -43.00 33.68
C GLU A 29 12.77 -42.75 33.01
N ASP A 30 13.77 -42.36 33.82
CA ASP A 30 15.18 -42.24 33.40
C ASP A 30 15.74 -43.58 32.88
N PHE A 31 16.61 -43.53 31.85
CA PHE A 31 17.62 -44.59 31.66
C PHE A 31 18.92 -44.11 30.99
N ASP A 32 19.98 -44.11 31.80
CA ASP A 32 21.43 -44.10 31.53
C ASP A 32 22.07 -43.19 30.45
N GLU A 33 23.12 -42.49 30.88
CA GLU A 33 24.17 -41.97 30.00
C GLU A 33 24.87 -43.09 29.22
N ASN A 34 25.03 -42.93 27.91
CA ASN A 34 26.25 -43.39 27.25
C ASN A 34 26.69 -42.42 26.16
N SER A 35 27.98 -42.13 26.11
CA SER A 35 28.56 -41.10 25.24
C SER A 35 29.06 -41.68 23.93
N GLU A 36 28.53 -41.19 22.79
CA GLU A 36 29.23 -41.21 21.51
C GLU A 36 29.21 -39.80 20.90
N GLU A 37 30.37 -39.30 20.48
CA GLU A 37 30.51 -38.01 19.81
C GLU A 37 29.84 -38.09 18.43
N THR A 38 28.97 -37.13 18.11
CA THR A 38 28.32 -37.03 16.80
C THR A 38 28.53 -35.61 16.27
N ASP A 39 29.03 -35.47 15.03
CA ASP A 39 29.39 -34.18 14.43
C ASP A 39 28.22 -33.18 14.37
N GLU A 40 28.46 -31.93 14.74
CA GLU A 40 27.50 -30.81 14.62
C GLU A 40 27.32 -30.33 13.14
N ASN A 41 27.16 -31.26 12.19
CA ASN A 41 27.29 -30.97 10.75
C ASN A 41 26.23 -31.64 9.84
N GLU A 42 25.11 -32.11 10.39
CA GLU A 42 23.91 -32.44 9.60
C GLU A 42 22.65 -31.72 10.12
N LEU A 43 22.51 -30.44 9.78
CA LEU A 43 21.22 -29.73 9.80
C LEU A 43 20.84 -29.15 8.43
N SER A 44 21.14 -29.89 7.38
CA SER A 44 20.63 -29.68 6.02
C SER A 44 19.99 -30.96 5.49
N SER A 45 19.05 -31.51 6.25
CA SER A 45 18.20 -32.62 5.82
C SER A 45 17.28 -32.13 4.68
N GLU A 46 17.78 -32.24 3.45
CA GLU A 46 17.11 -31.87 2.20
C GLU A 46 15.63 -32.32 2.21
N ILE A 47 14.70 -31.36 2.25
CA ILE A 47 13.28 -31.64 2.42
C ILE A 47 12.74 -32.27 1.13
N LYS A 48 12.61 -33.59 1.17
CA LYS A 48 12.13 -34.39 0.04
C LYS A 48 10.61 -34.25 -0.09
N TYR A 49 10.23 -33.31 -0.95
CA TYR A 49 8.87 -33.11 -1.43
C TYR A 49 8.25 -34.42 -1.94
N LYS A 50 6.93 -34.50 -1.78
CA LYS A 50 6.08 -35.58 -2.25
C LYS A 50 4.79 -34.93 -2.73
N THR A 51 4.35 -35.29 -3.93
CA THR A 51 3.01 -34.96 -4.44
C THR A 51 1.95 -35.21 -3.35
N PRO A 52 1.20 -34.19 -2.91
CA PRO A 52 0.13 -34.37 -1.93
C PRO A 52 -0.95 -35.32 -2.48
N GLN A 53 -1.61 -36.08 -1.62
CA GLN A 53 -2.63 -37.06 -2.03
C GLN A 53 -3.98 -36.73 -1.38
N PRO A 54 -5.07 -36.65 -2.16
CA PRO A 54 -6.37 -36.27 -1.62
C PRO A 54 -6.96 -37.37 -0.72
N VAL A 55 -7.14 -37.06 0.57
CA VAL A 55 -7.73 -37.98 1.57
C VAL A 55 -9.19 -37.62 1.86
N GLY A 56 -10.08 -37.82 0.88
CA GLY A 56 -11.51 -37.55 1.00
C GLY A 56 -12.28 -37.70 -0.32
N GLU A 57 -13.53 -37.22 -0.37
CA GLU A 57 -14.22 -37.02 -1.65
C GLU A 57 -13.83 -35.67 -2.26
N VAL A 58 -13.19 -35.72 -3.43
CA VAL A 58 -12.64 -34.56 -4.13
C VAL A 58 -13.12 -34.57 -5.59
N TYR A 59 -13.39 -33.38 -6.13
CA TYR A 59 -13.96 -33.14 -7.46
C TYR A 59 -12.90 -32.70 -8.48
N PHE A 60 -11.85 -32.01 -8.00
CA PHE A 60 -10.67 -31.61 -8.78
C PHE A 60 -9.41 -31.62 -7.90
N THR A 61 -8.28 -32.05 -8.48
CA THR A 61 -6.93 -31.92 -7.92
C THR A 61 -5.95 -31.69 -9.06
N GLU A 62 -5.05 -30.72 -8.94
CA GLU A 62 -3.90 -30.54 -9.84
C GLU A 62 -2.69 -30.00 -9.06
N THR A 63 -1.51 -30.55 -9.36
CA THR A 63 -0.21 -30.21 -8.74
C THR A 63 0.91 -30.04 -9.78
N PHE A 64 0.62 -30.26 -11.06
CA PHE A 64 1.54 -30.18 -12.22
C PHE A 64 2.89 -30.93 -12.13
N ASP A 65 3.21 -31.63 -11.04
CA ASP A 65 4.47 -32.38 -10.78
C ASP A 65 4.92 -33.25 -11.96
N SER A 66 3.95 -33.79 -12.72
CA SER A 66 4.16 -34.61 -13.91
C SER A 66 4.89 -33.89 -15.06
N GLY A 67 5.03 -32.56 -14.98
CA GLY A 67 5.66 -31.72 -16.01
C GLY A 67 4.86 -31.66 -17.32
N ARG A 68 3.55 -31.90 -17.28
CA ARG A 68 2.68 -31.97 -18.47
C ARG A 68 1.30 -31.36 -18.20
N LEU A 69 0.79 -30.60 -19.16
CA LEU A 69 -0.59 -30.07 -19.19
C LEU A 69 -1.60 -31.19 -19.53
N ALA A 70 -1.67 -32.23 -18.70
CA ALA A 70 -2.51 -33.39 -18.93
C ALA A 70 -3.96 -33.12 -18.45
N GLY A 71 -4.91 -33.07 -19.37
CA GLY A 71 -6.33 -32.78 -19.06
C GLY A 71 -6.70 -31.29 -19.14
N TRP A 72 -5.71 -30.40 -19.26
CA TRP A 72 -5.92 -28.98 -19.55
C TRP A 72 -6.05 -28.73 -21.05
N VAL A 73 -6.99 -27.85 -21.41
CA VAL A 73 -7.34 -27.44 -22.77
C VAL A 73 -7.08 -25.94 -22.91
N LEU A 74 -6.18 -25.58 -23.82
CA LEU A 74 -5.96 -24.21 -24.24
C LEU A 74 -7.11 -23.74 -25.13
N SER A 75 -7.61 -22.53 -24.88
CA SER A 75 -8.62 -21.94 -25.76
C SER A 75 -8.03 -21.60 -27.14
N LYS A 76 -8.91 -21.64 -28.14
CA LYS A 76 -8.68 -21.18 -29.52
C LYS A 76 -9.69 -20.09 -29.89
N ALA A 77 -10.45 -19.60 -28.92
CA ALA A 77 -11.45 -18.57 -29.12
C ALA A 77 -10.82 -17.25 -29.59
N LYS A 78 -11.62 -16.49 -30.33
CA LYS A 78 -11.41 -15.05 -30.54
C LYS A 78 -12.55 -14.31 -29.88
N LYS A 79 -12.26 -13.16 -29.30
CA LYS A 79 -13.25 -12.21 -28.82
C LYS A 79 -13.84 -11.45 -30.02
N ASP A 80 -15.16 -11.26 -30.02
CA ASP A 80 -15.93 -10.73 -31.16
C ASP A 80 -15.86 -9.19 -31.34
N ASP A 81 -15.10 -8.48 -30.50
CA ASP A 81 -14.97 -7.02 -30.58
C ASP A 81 -13.88 -6.60 -31.59
N THR A 82 -14.00 -5.38 -32.11
CA THR A 82 -13.53 -4.96 -33.46
C THR A 82 -12.03 -5.14 -33.77
N ASP A 83 -11.16 -5.17 -32.77
CA ASP A 83 -9.70 -5.22 -32.95
C ASP A 83 -9.18 -6.66 -33.03
N ALA A 84 -9.18 -7.19 -34.26
CA ALA A 84 -8.98 -8.62 -34.58
C ALA A 84 -7.59 -9.21 -34.26
N GLU A 85 -6.60 -8.39 -33.89
CA GLU A 85 -5.23 -8.82 -33.56
C GLU A 85 -4.96 -8.90 -32.05
N ILE A 86 -5.61 -8.05 -31.24
CA ILE A 86 -5.49 -8.04 -29.77
C ILE A 86 -6.48 -9.04 -29.14
N SER A 87 -7.60 -9.30 -29.83
CA SER A 87 -8.75 -10.10 -29.36
C SER A 87 -8.55 -11.62 -29.46
N ILE A 88 -7.32 -12.14 -29.42
CA ILE A 88 -7.01 -13.58 -29.50
C ILE A 88 -6.43 -14.06 -28.17
N TYR A 89 -6.92 -15.19 -27.67
CA TYR A 89 -6.34 -15.88 -26.50
C TYR A 89 -5.04 -16.62 -26.88
N ASP A 90 -3.98 -15.87 -27.17
CA ASP A 90 -2.70 -16.39 -27.66
C ASP A 90 -1.58 -16.43 -26.58
N GLY A 91 -1.93 -16.10 -25.34
CA GLY A 91 -1.02 -16.11 -24.20
C GLY A 91 -0.45 -17.51 -23.88
N ARG A 92 0.88 -17.56 -23.68
CA ARG A 92 1.61 -18.80 -23.43
C ARG A 92 1.63 -19.21 -21.96
N TRP A 93 1.43 -20.51 -21.76
CA TRP A 93 1.53 -21.20 -20.47
C TRP A 93 2.65 -22.22 -20.52
N GLU A 94 3.49 -22.27 -19.49
CA GLU A 94 4.58 -23.23 -19.34
C GLU A 94 4.51 -23.86 -17.94
N ILE A 95 5.07 -25.06 -17.73
CA ILE A 95 5.16 -25.69 -16.40
C ILE A 95 6.60 -25.58 -15.92
N GLU A 96 6.81 -24.85 -14.84
CA GLU A 96 8.13 -24.51 -14.30
C GLU A 96 8.19 -24.70 -12.79
N GLU A 97 9.42 -24.72 -12.27
CA GLU A 97 9.74 -24.62 -10.84
C GLU A 97 9.88 -23.14 -10.48
N LEU A 98 9.57 -22.74 -9.24
CA LEU A 98 9.62 -21.33 -8.81
C LEU A 98 11.00 -20.66 -9.08
N LYS A 99 11.02 -19.38 -9.44
CA LYS A 99 12.26 -18.63 -9.68
C LYS A 99 13.15 -18.63 -8.43
N GLU A 100 12.56 -18.34 -7.27
CA GLU A 100 13.17 -18.37 -5.94
C GLU A 100 12.57 -19.53 -5.09
N ASN A 101 13.13 -19.85 -3.92
CA ASN A 101 12.60 -20.88 -3.00
C ASN A 101 12.29 -22.26 -3.62
N ARG A 102 13.12 -22.71 -4.58
CA ARG A 102 12.91 -23.96 -5.33
C ARG A 102 12.85 -25.21 -4.46
N ILE A 103 11.89 -26.06 -4.78
CA ILE A 103 11.68 -27.38 -4.17
C ILE A 103 11.80 -28.42 -5.29
N PRO A 104 12.80 -29.33 -5.27
CA PRO A 104 13.00 -30.29 -6.35
C PRO A 104 11.79 -31.22 -6.55
N GLY A 105 11.07 -31.01 -7.65
CA GLY A 105 9.88 -31.78 -8.03
C GLY A 105 8.55 -31.03 -7.94
N ASP A 106 8.49 -29.95 -7.17
CA ASP A 106 7.32 -29.05 -7.06
C ASP A 106 7.24 -28.14 -8.28
N ARG A 107 6.10 -28.12 -8.98
CA ARG A 107 5.97 -27.44 -10.27
C ARG A 107 4.60 -26.80 -10.41
N GLY A 108 4.57 -25.59 -10.95
CA GLY A 108 3.32 -24.84 -11.16
C GLY A 108 3.09 -24.50 -12.62
N LEU A 109 1.85 -24.13 -12.92
CA LEU A 109 1.42 -23.53 -14.16
C LEU A 109 1.81 -22.05 -14.18
N VAL A 110 2.68 -21.64 -15.10
CA VAL A 110 3.21 -20.27 -15.17
C VAL A 110 2.69 -19.54 -16.41
N LEU A 111 2.15 -18.34 -16.19
CA LEU A 111 1.70 -17.40 -17.21
C LEU A 111 2.92 -16.62 -17.75
N LYS A 112 3.38 -16.90 -18.97
CA LYS A 112 4.69 -16.38 -19.45
C LYS A 112 4.60 -15.11 -20.28
N SER A 113 3.44 -14.77 -20.85
CA SER A 113 3.35 -13.67 -21.83
C SER A 113 2.88 -12.37 -21.20
N ARG A 114 3.50 -11.25 -21.57
CA ARG A 114 3.12 -9.90 -21.13
C ARG A 114 2.09 -9.28 -22.06
N ALA A 115 1.19 -8.47 -21.49
CA ALA A 115 0.13 -7.72 -22.19
C ALA A 115 -0.78 -8.58 -23.09
N LYS A 116 -1.12 -9.80 -22.65
CA LYS A 116 -1.87 -10.78 -23.47
C LYS A 116 -3.00 -11.47 -22.72
N HIS A 117 -4.02 -11.87 -23.47
CA HIS A 117 -5.12 -12.68 -22.99
C HIS A 117 -4.73 -14.16 -22.95
N HIS A 118 -4.90 -14.79 -21.80
CA HIS A 118 -4.58 -16.18 -21.53
C HIS A 118 -5.86 -16.92 -21.15
N ALA A 119 -6.19 -17.99 -21.87
CA ALA A 119 -7.34 -18.85 -21.53
C ALA A 119 -6.96 -20.34 -21.58
N ILE A 120 -7.07 -21.00 -20.43
CA ILE A 120 -6.85 -22.45 -20.27
C ILE A 120 -7.89 -23.02 -19.29
N SER A 121 -8.33 -24.26 -19.49
CA SER A 121 -9.37 -24.87 -18.64
C SER A 121 -9.23 -26.39 -18.53
N ALA A 122 -9.73 -26.97 -17.44
CA ALA A 122 -9.70 -28.41 -17.17
C ALA A 122 -11.07 -28.92 -16.71
N VAL A 123 -11.43 -30.14 -17.11
CA VAL A 123 -12.69 -30.79 -16.73
C VAL A 123 -12.56 -31.40 -15.33
N LEU A 124 -13.58 -31.23 -14.48
CA LEU A 124 -13.66 -31.89 -13.18
C LEU A 124 -13.87 -33.41 -13.32
N ALA A 125 -13.39 -34.18 -12.34
CA ALA A 125 -13.60 -35.63 -12.29
C ALA A 125 -15.09 -36.00 -12.05
N LYS A 126 -15.84 -35.11 -11.40
CA LYS A 126 -17.30 -35.14 -11.21
C LYS A 126 -17.84 -33.71 -11.29
N PRO A 127 -19.00 -33.44 -11.91
CA PRO A 127 -19.63 -32.13 -11.77
C PRO A 127 -20.00 -31.88 -10.30
N PHE A 128 -19.83 -30.64 -9.85
CA PHE A 128 -20.26 -30.21 -8.52
C PHE A 128 -21.70 -29.70 -8.58
N ILE A 129 -22.54 -30.10 -7.63
CA ILE A 129 -23.97 -29.75 -7.55
C ILE A 129 -24.24 -29.14 -6.18
N PHE A 130 -24.76 -27.92 -6.16
CA PHE A 130 -25.17 -27.24 -4.94
C PHE A 130 -26.48 -27.87 -4.41
N ALA A 131 -26.42 -28.47 -3.23
CA ALA A 131 -27.58 -29.10 -2.58
C ALA A 131 -27.43 -29.08 -1.05
N ASP A 132 -26.61 -29.98 -0.50
CA ASP A 132 -26.48 -30.25 0.94
C ASP A 132 -25.03 -30.26 1.46
N LYS A 133 -24.04 -30.26 0.54
CA LYS A 133 -22.61 -30.23 0.85
C LYS A 133 -22.02 -28.84 0.71
N PRO A 134 -21.06 -28.43 1.56
CA PRO A 134 -20.23 -27.25 1.32
C PRO A 134 -19.45 -27.34 0.00
N LEU A 135 -19.06 -26.18 -0.50
CA LEU A 135 -18.06 -26.02 -1.55
C LEU A 135 -16.79 -25.44 -0.93
N VAL A 136 -15.68 -26.16 -1.05
CA VAL A 136 -14.35 -25.67 -0.68
C VAL A 136 -13.47 -25.67 -1.92
N VAL A 137 -12.91 -24.51 -2.26
CA VAL A 137 -12.06 -24.28 -3.44
C VAL A 137 -10.79 -23.60 -2.97
N GLN A 138 -9.64 -24.18 -3.29
CA GLN A 138 -8.34 -23.70 -2.81
C GLN A 138 -7.27 -23.84 -3.90
N TYR A 139 -6.37 -22.86 -4.00
CA TYR A 139 -5.22 -22.88 -4.90
C TYR A 139 -4.14 -21.86 -4.47
N GLU A 140 -2.92 -22.06 -4.94
CA GLU A 140 -1.78 -21.17 -4.71
C GLU A 140 -1.61 -20.16 -5.86
N VAL A 141 -1.18 -18.94 -5.53
CA VAL A 141 -0.68 -17.94 -6.49
C VAL A 141 0.62 -17.33 -5.98
N ASN A 142 1.64 -17.23 -6.85
CA ASN A 142 2.84 -16.43 -6.61
C ASN A 142 3.05 -15.42 -7.75
N PHE A 143 3.22 -14.14 -7.40
CA PHE A 143 3.55 -13.06 -8.33
C PHE A 143 5.07 -12.85 -8.40
N GLN A 144 5.80 -13.72 -9.10
CA GLN A 144 7.26 -13.84 -8.98
C GLN A 144 8.04 -12.55 -9.32
N ASP A 145 7.64 -11.82 -10.36
CA ASP A 145 8.24 -10.52 -10.73
C ASP A 145 7.62 -9.35 -9.93
N GLY A 146 6.55 -9.61 -9.17
CA GLY A 146 5.53 -8.63 -8.78
C GLY A 146 4.46 -8.48 -9.88
N ILE A 147 3.35 -7.82 -9.53
CA ILE A 147 2.23 -7.56 -10.45
C ILE A 147 1.85 -6.09 -10.44
N ASP A 148 1.74 -5.48 -11.63
CA ASP A 148 1.36 -4.07 -11.81
C ASP A 148 -0.13 -3.93 -12.16
N CYS A 149 -0.56 -4.64 -13.21
CA CYS A 149 -1.96 -4.81 -13.56
C CYS A 149 -2.19 -6.18 -14.23
N GLY A 150 -3.12 -6.96 -13.67
CA GLY A 150 -3.49 -8.28 -14.13
C GLY A 150 -4.30 -9.07 -13.09
N GLY A 151 -5.07 -10.04 -13.58
CA GLY A 151 -5.82 -10.97 -12.75
C GLY A 151 -5.08 -12.27 -12.47
N ALA A 152 -5.41 -12.92 -11.36
CA ALA A 152 -4.99 -14.29 -11.03
C ALA A 152 -6.14 -15.09 -10.39
N TYR A 153 -7.38 -14.83 -10.85
CA TYR A 153 -8.61 -15.50 -10.44
C TYR A 153 -8.96 -16.73 -11.30
N ILE A 154 -9.68 -17.68 -10.71
CA ILE A 154 -10.31 -18.82 -11.39
C ILE A 154 -11.80 -18.54 -11.69
N LYS A 155 -12.30 -19.15 -12.76
CA LYS A 155 -13.72 -19.21 -13.13
C LYS A 155 -14.19 -20.68 -13.12
N LEU A 156 -15.22 -20.98 -12.34
CA LEU A 156 -15.85 -22.31 -12.29
C LEU A 156 -16.98 -22.36 -13.33
N LEU A 157 -16.76 -23.09 -14.41
CA LEU A 157 -17.56 -23.06 -15.64
C LEU A 157 -18.83 -23.91 -15.48
N ALA A 158 -19.99 -23.30 -15.78
CA ALA A 158 -21.30 -23.86 -15.49
C ALA A 158 -21.59 -25.10 -16.35
N ASP A 159 -22.16 -26.14 -15.74
CA ASP A 159 -22.53 -27.39 -16.39
C ASP A 159 -23.73 -27.15 -17.32
N THR A 160 -23.42 -26.98 -18.60
CA THR A 160 -24.37 -26.62 -19.65
C THR A 160 -24.05 -27.41 -20.92
N ASP A 161 -25.08 -27.83 -21.66
CA ASP A 161 -24.92 -28.68 -22.86
C ASP A 161 -24.07 -28.04 -23.98
N GLY A 162 -23.82 -26.73 -23.91
CA GLY A 162 -23.00 -25.97 -24.85
C GLY A 162 -21.54 -25.73 -24.41
N LEU A 163 -21.10 -26.26 -23.27
CA LEU A 163 -19.75 -26.02 -22.74
C LEU A 163 -18.65 -26.68 -23.61
N ASN A 164 -18.00 -25.88 -24.46
CA ASN A 164 -16.82 -26.29 -25.23
C ASN A 164 -15.55 -25.59 -24.70
N LEU A 165 -14.63 -26.37 -24.12
CA LEU A 165 -13.38 -25.84 -23.56
C LEU A 165 -12.39 -25.32 -24.61
N GLU A 166 -12.48 -25.75 -25.88
CA GLU A 166 -11.68 -25.14 -26.95
C GLU A 166 -12.14 -23.71 -27.29
N ASN A 167 -13.39 -23.36 -26.95
CA ASN A 167 -13.98 -22.04 -27.16
C ASN A 167 -14.24 -21.35 -25.82
N PHE A 168 -13.21 -21.23 -24.97
CA PHE A 168 -13.30 -20.55 -23.68
C PHE A 168 -12.87 -19.08 -23.80
N TYR A 169 -13.76 -18.16 -23.40
CA TYR A 169 -13.65 -16.71 -23.60
C TYR A 169 -14.46 -15.91 -22.57
N ASP A 170 -14.30 -14.59 -22.53
CA ASP A 170 -14.90 -13.67 -21.55
C ASP A 170 -16.40 -13.90 -21.24
N LYS A 171 -17.24 -14.09 -22.26
CA LYS A 171 -18.71 -14.28 -22.13
C LYS A 171 -19.12 -15.74 -21.85
N THR A 172 -18.18 -16.65 -21.59
CA THR A 172 -18.48 -18.06 -21.24
C THR A 172 -19.24 -18.13 -19.91
N SER A 173 -20.33 -18.90 -19.85
CA SER A 173 -21.11 -18.99 -18.61
C SER A 173 -20.36 -19.76 -17.51
N TYR A 174 -19.97 -19.02 -16.48
CA TYR A 174 -19.46 -19.53 -15.21
C TYR A 174 -20.55 -19.44 -14.11
N THR A 175 -20.36 -20.18 -13.03
CA THR A 175 -21.18 -20.08 -11.80
C THR A 175 -20.49 -19.16 -10.78
N ILE A 176 -19.19 -19.36 -10.53
CA ILE A 176 -18.39 -18.59 -9.55
C ILE A 176 -17.09 -18.12 -10.23
N MET A 177 -16.67 -16.90 -9.93
CA MET A 177 -15.32 -16.38 -10.15
C MET A 177 -14.70 -16.04 -8.79
N PHE A 178 -13.50 -16.54 -8.53
CA PHE A 178 -12.82 -16.38 -7.25
C PHE A 178 -11.33 -16.11 -7.44
N GLY A 179 -10.76 -15.14 -6.71
CA GLY A 179 -9.32 -14.98 -6.56
C GLY A 179 -8.80 -13.54 -6.64
N PRO A 180 -7.48 -13.35 -6.50
CA PRO A 180 -6.82 -12.05 -6.51
C PRO A 180 -6.85 -11.39 -7.90
N ASP A 181 -6.99 -10.07 -7.90
CA ASP A 181 -6.92 -9.19 -9.06
C ASP A 181 -6.33 -7.84 -8.65
N LYS A 182 -5.48 -7.25 -9.51
CA LYS A 182 -4.88 -5.95 -9.25
C LYS A 182 -4.83 -5.12 -10.51
N CYS A 183 -5.10 -3.81 -10.41
CA CYS A 183 -4.63 -2.87 -11.42
C CYS A 183 -4.19 -1.54 -10.81
N GLY A 184 -2.89 -1.25 -10.89
CA GLY A 184 -2.29 -0.03 -10.35
C GLY A 184 -2.34 0.01 -8.82
N GLU A 185 -3.19 0.89 -8.26
CA GLU A 185 -3.43 1.00 -6.81
C GLU A 185 -4.70 0.29 -6.34
N ASP A 186 -5.46 -0.33 -7.25
CA ASP A 186 -6.66 -1.10 -6.95
C ASP A 186 -6.28 -2.57 -6.68
N TYR A 187 -6.47 -3.03 -5.44
CA TYR A 187 -6.17 -4.39 -4.98
C TYR A 187 -7.47 -5.08 -4.59
N LYS A 188 -7.84 -6.14 -5.31
CA LYS A 188 -9.14 -6.80 -5.17
C LYS A 188 -8.99 -8.30 -4.95
N LEU A 189 -9.91 -8.84 -4.18
CA LEU A 189 -10.14 -10.26 -4.02
C LEU A 189 -11.55 -10.53 -4.52
N HIS A 190 -11.66 -10.96 -5.78
CA HIS A 190 -12.97 -11.25 -6.37
C HIS A 190 -13.56 -12.48 -5.69
N PHE A 191 -14.79 -12.34 -5.22
CA PHE A 191 -15.71 -13.45 -5.05
C PHE A 191 -17.03 -13.01 -5.69
N ILE A 192 -17.33 -13.57 -6.86
CA ILE A 192 -18.47 -13.21 -7.71
C ILE A 192 -19.20 -14.49 -8.04
N PHE A 193 -20.52 -14.51 -7.92
CA PHE A 193 -21.34 -15.64 -8.37
C PHE A 193 -22.51 -15.18 -9.24
N ARG A 194 -22.96 -16.06 -10.13
CA ARG A 194 -24.03 -15.79 -11.10
C ARG A 194 -25.33 -16.40 -10.61
N HIS A 195 -26.12 -15.58 -9.93
CA HIS A 195 -27.45 -15.95 -9.46
C HIS A 195 -28.46 -15.84 -10.61
N LYS A 196 -29.35 -16.83 -10.74
CA LYS A 196 -30.40 -16.85 -11.77
C LYS A 196 -31.69 -16.27 -11.20
N HIS A 197 -32.06 -15.08 -11.66
CA HIS A 197 -33.26 -14.37 -11.23
C HIS A 197 -34.52 -15.25 -11.42
N PRO A 198 -35.26 -15.61 -10.35
CA PRO A 198 -36.31 -16.63 -10.43
C PRO A 198 -37.49 -16.33 -11.37
N LYS A 199 -37.87 -15.05 -11.50
CA LYS A 199 -38.96 -14.60 -12.40
C LYS A 199 -38.53 -14.51 -13.86
N THR A 200 -37.43 -13.80 -14.14
CA THR A 200 -37.03 -13.44 -15.51
C THR A 200 -36.16 -14.52 -16.17
N GLY A 201 -35.53 -15.39 -15.36
CA GLY A 201 -34.59 -16.41 -15.82
C GLY A 201 -33.22 -15.88 -16.26
N VAL A 202 -32.99 -14.57 -16.16
CA VAL A 202 -31.72 -13.89 -16.46
C VAL A 202 -30.69 -14.21 -15.38
N PHE A 203 -29.41 -14.33 -15.77
CA PHE A 203 -28.31 -14.47 -14.82
C PHE A 203 -27.72 -13.09 -14.49
N GLU A 204 -27.67 -12.76 -13.20
CA GLU A 204 -27.05 -11.55 -12.67
C GLU A 204 -25.76 -11.90 -11.92
N GLU A 205 -24.73 -11.10 -12.11
CA GLU A 205 -23.48 -11.20 -11.35
C GLU A 205 -23.66 -10.49 -9.99
N LYS A 206 -23.33 -11.22 -8.91
CA LYS A 206 -23.41 -10.77 -7.52
C LYS A 206 -21.99 -10.78 -6.97
N HIS A 207 -21.45 -9.61 -6.66
CA HIS A 207 -20.10 -9.44 -6.11
C HIS A 207 -20.17 -9.39 -4.60
N ALA A 208 -19.35 -10.17 -3.88
CA ALA A 208 -19.21 -9.99 -2.44
C ALA A 208 -18.62 -8.61 -2.10
N LYS A 209 -18.98 -8.06 -0.94
CA LYS A 209 -18.34 -6.85 -0.38
C LYS A 209 -16.83 -7.10 -0.20
N PRO A 210 -15.97 -6.11 -0.50
CA PRO A 210 -14.53 -6.25 -0.29
C PRO A 210 -14.20 -6.41 1.21
N PRO A 211 -13.12 -7.12 1.56
CA PRO A 211 -12.67 -7.26 2.94
C PRO A 211 -12.13 -5.94 3.52
N ASP A 212 -12.26 -5.77 4.84
CA ASP A 212 -11.71 -4.63 5.61
C ASP A 212 -10.21 -4.83 5.96
N VAL A 213 -9.50 -5.65 5.18
CA VAL A 213 -8.10 -6.05 5.39
C VAL A 213 -7.23 -5.46 4.28
N ASP A 214 -6.07 -4.89 4.64
CA ASP A 214 -5.08 -4.40 3.67
C ASP A 214 -4.48 -5.55 2.85
N LEU A 215 -5.06 -5.78 1.67
CA LEU A 215 -4.63 -6.83 0.74
C LEU A 215 -3.26 -6.55 0.11
N LYS A 216 -2.71 -5.33 0.20
CA LYS A 216 -1.55 -4.88 -0.59
C LYS A 216 -0.30 -5.77 -0.43
N ARG A 217 -0.13 -6.40 0.74
CA ARG A 217 1.02 -7.26 1.06
C ARG A 217 1.10 -8.47 0.11
N PHE A 218 -0.01 -9.19 -0.04
CA PHE A 218 -0.14 -10.43 -0.83
C PHE A 218 0.07 -10.26 -2.36
N PHE A 219 0.31 -9.03 -2.82
CA PHE A 219 0.59 -8.67 -4.22
C PHE A 219 1.97 -8.01 -4.39
N THR A 220 2.75 -7.79 -3.32
CA THR A 220 3.97 -6.97 -3.34
C THR A 220 5.19 -7.58 -2.66
N ASP A 221 5.03 -8.63 -1.85
CA ASP A 221 6.13 -9.37 -1.22
C ASP A 221 6.72 -10.50 -2.09
N ARG A 222 6.06 -10.85 -3.21
CA ARG A 222 6.44 -11.91 -4.19
C ARG A 222 6.39 -13.34 -3.63
N LYS A 223 5.60 -13.56 -2.59
CA LYS A 223 5.46 -14.87 -1.93
C LYS A 223 4.38 -15.74 -2.56
N THR A 224 4.33 -17.00 -2.16
CA THR A 224 3.31 -17.96 -2.58
C THR A 224 2.15 -17.96 -1.60
N HIS A 225 1.05 -17.32 -1.97
CA HIS A 225 -0.14 -17.21 -1.12
C HIS A 225 -1.19 -18.26 -1.45
N LEU A 226 -1.83 -18.79 -0.42
CA LEU A 226 -2.88 -19.79 -0.53
C LEU A 226 -4.25 -19.10 -0.46
N TYR A 227 -5.03 -19.16 -1.53
CA TYR A 227 -6.37 -18.57 -1.61
C TYR A 227 -7.43 -19.65 -1.46
N THR A 228 -8.24 -19.57 -0.40
CA THR A 228 -9.28 -20.55 -0.08
C THR A 228 -10.65 -19.87 0.04
N LEU A 229 -11.63 -20.37 -0.73
CA LEU A 229 -13.05 -20.03 -0.63
C LEU A 229 -13.79 -21.21 0.01
N VAL A 230 -14.56 -20.92 1.07
CA VAL A 230 -15.52 -21.84 1.68
C VAL A 230 -16.92 -21.23 1.52
N MET A 231 -17.84 -21.97 0.92
CA MET A 231 -19.26 -21.64 0.86
C MET A 231 -20.07 -22.76 1.51
N ASN A 232 -20.93 -22.40 2.46
CA ASN A 232 -21.69 -23.34 3.28
C ASN A 232 -23.16 -23.41 2.83
N PRO A 233 -23.86 -24.54 3.03
CA PRO A 233 -25.30 -24.68 2.71
C PRO A 233 -26.25 -23.85 3.59
N ASP A 234 -25.74 -23.10 4.56
CA ASP A 234 -26.50 -22.15 5.40
C ASP A 234 -26.45 -20.70 4.87
N ASP A 235 -26.09 -20.55 3.60
CA ASP A 235 -25.96 -19.28 2.89
C ASP A 235 -24.87 -18.34 3.47
N THR A 236 -23.90 -18.90 4.21
CA THR A 236 -22.67 -18.21 4.63
C THR A 236 -21.48 -18.50 3.71
N PHE A 237 -20.52 -17.58 3.69
CA PHE A 237 -19.22 -17.77 3.04
C PHE A 237 -18.07 -17.25 3.90
N GLU A 238 -16.91 -17.89 3.78
CA GLU A 238 -15.64 -17.45 4.34
C GLU A 238 -14.58 -17.46 3.24
N VAL A 239 -13.73 -16.44 3.21
CA VAL A 239 -12.56 -16.36 2.33
C VAL A 239 -11.33 -16.25 3.20
N LEU A 240 -10.37 -17.16 2.97
CA LEU A 240 -9.12 -17.22 3.68
C LEU A 240 -7.96 -16.94 2.70
N ILE A 241 -6.95 -16.22 3.20
CA ILE A 241 -5.63 -16.14 2.58
C ILE A 241 -4.64 -16.69 3.61
N ASP A 242 -3.76 -17.60 3.19
CA ASP A 242 -2.72 -18.20 4.05
C ASP A 242 -3.30 -18.85 5.33
N GLN A 243 -4.47 -19.48 5.20
CA GLN A 243 -5.29 -20.05 6.28
C GLN A 243 -5.85 -19.04 7.30
N ILE A 244 -5.71 -17.73 7.05
CA ILE A 244 -6.29 -16.64 7.86
C ILE A 244 -7.57 -16.15 7.18
N VAL A 245 -8.70 -16.12 7.91
CA VAL A 245 -9.97 -15.57 7.40
C VAL A 245 -9.84 -14.06 7.15
N VAL A 246 -9.88 -13.64 5.89
CA VAL A 246 -9.81 -12.22 5.48
C VAL A 246 -11.18 -11.63 5.16
N ASN A 247 -12.14 -12.44 4.74
CA ASN A 247 -13.53 -12.02 4.50
C ASN A 247 -14.49 -13.08 5.02
N LYS A 248 -15.68 -12.66 5.48
CA LYS A 248 -16.78 -13.54 5.84
C LYS A 248 -18.10 -12.78 5.80
N GLY A 249 -19.18 -13.46 5.43
CA GLY A 249 -20.50 -12.84 5.34
C GLY A 249 -21.59 -13.83 4.97
N SER A 250 -22.79 -13.31 4.71
CA SER A 250 -23.88 -14.07 4.10
C SER A 250 -24.07 -13.69 2.63
N LEU A 251 -24.36 -14.69 1.79
CA LEU A 251 -24.73 -14.49 0.39
C LEU A 251 -25.96 -13.58 0.23
N LEU A 252 -26.84 -13.51 1.25
CA LEU A 252 -28.04 -12.68 1.24
C LEU A 252 -27.77 -11.18 1.47
N GLU A 253 -26.87 -10.85 2.40
CA GLU A 253 -26.68 -9.48 2.90
C GLU A 253 -25.34 -8.85 2.48
N ASP A 254 -24.32 -9.65 2.18
CA ASP A 254 -22.94 -9.21 1.92
C ASP A 254 -22.54 -9.18 0.45
N VAL A 255 -23.53 -9.00 -0.44
CA VAL A 255 -23.32 -8.94 -1.89
C VAL A 255 -23.94 -7.70 -2.53
N VAL A 256 -23.34 -7.25 -3.64
CA VAL A 256 -23.71 -6.08 -4.43
C VAL A 256 -23.74 -6.47 -5.91
N PRO A 257 -24.84 -6.23 -6.65
CA PRO A 257 -26.17 -5.87 -6.16
C PRO A 257 -26.71 -6.92 -5.18
N PRO A 258 -27.67 -6.59 -4.29
CA PRO A 258 -28.28 -7.58 -3.40
C PRO A 258 -28.98 -8.69 -4.20
N ILE A 259 -29.11 -9.88 -3.62
CA ILE A 259 -29.85 -10.98 -4.24
C ILE A 259 -31.33 -10.64 -4.34
N ASN A 260 -31.93 -10.30 -3.20
CA ASN A 260 -33.32 -9.87 -3.13
C ASN A 260 -33.43 -8.39 -3.54
N PRO A 261 -34.03 -8.06 -4.70
CA PRO A 261 -34.19 -6.67 -5.12
C PRO A 261 -35.13 -5.92 -4.16
N PRO A 262 -35.07 -4.58 -4.11
CA PRO A 262 -35.90 -3.81 -3.18
C PRO A 262 -37.39 -3.97 -3.51
N LYS A 263 -38.22 -4.03 -2.46
CA LYS A 263 -39.70 -4.16 -2.55
C LYS A 263 -40.36 -2.96 -3.26
N GLU A 264 -39.71 -1.81 -3.20
CA GLU A 264 -40.10 -0.55 -3.84
C GLU A 264 -38.93 0.00 -4.66
N ILE A 265 -39.22 0.56 -5.83
CA ILE A 265 -38.28 1.31 -6.67
C ILE A 265 -38.80 2.73 -6.86
N GLU A 266 -37.91 3.66 -7.21
CA GLU A 266 -38.28 5.00 -7.64
C GLU A 266 -38.95 4.94 -9.03
N ASP A 267 -40.05 5.67 -9.21
CA ASP A 267 -40.84 5.68 -10.44
C ASP A 267 -40.08 6.41 -11.56
N PRO A 268 -39.63 5.70 -12.63
CA PRO A 268 -38.85 6.32 -13.72
C PRO A 268 -39.71 7.21 -14.62
N SER A 269 -41.03 7.27 -14.41
CA SER A 269 -41.95 8.17 -15.11
C SER A 269 -42.30 9.43 -14.31
N ASP A 270 -42.06 9.43 -12.99
CA ASP A 270 -42.22 10.62 -12.15
C ASP A 270 -41.06 11.60 -12.39
N LYS A 271 -41.34 12.90 -12.34
CA LYS A 271 -40.39 13.95 -12.69
C LYS A 271 -40.52 15.14 -11.75
N LYS A 272 -39.38 15.75 -11.43
CA LYS A 272 -39.33 16.96 -10.62
C LYS A 272 -40.21 18.05 -11.24
N PRO A 273 -41.21 18.59 -10.49
CA PRO A 273 -42.00 19.72 -10.95
C PRO A 273 -41.16 21.00 -11.10
N ASP A 274 -41.47 21.83 -12.09
CA ASP A 274 -40.78 23.10 -12.35
C ASP A 274 -40.93 24.13 -11.20
N ASP A 275 -41.97 23.99 -10.37
CA ASP A 275 -42.24 24.80 -9.18
C ASP A 275 -41.60 24.25 -7.88
N TRP A 276 -40.83 23.16 -7.96
CA TRP A 276 -40.17 22.56 -6.80
C TRP A 276 -38.82 23.22 -6.49
N ASP A 277 -38.82 24.11 -5.50
CA ASP A 277 -37.62 24.84 -5.05
C ASP A 277 -36.82 24.06 -4.00
N GLU A 278 -35.62 23.62 -4.37
CA GLU A 278 -34.66 22.89 -3.52
C GLU A 278 -33.63 23.82 -2.86
N ARG A 279 -33.68 25.12 -3.16
CA ARG A 279 -32.72 26.09 -2.61
C ARG A 279 -33.10 26.40 -1.17
N ALA A 280 -32.51 25.66 -0.22
CA ALA A 280 -32.74 25.87 1.22
C ALA A 280 -32.51 27.32 1.68
N LYS A 281 -31.59 28.04 1.01
CA LYS A 281 -31.39 29.48 1.19
C LYS A 281 -31.44 30.22 -0.15
N ILE A 282 -31.98 31.44 -0.13
CA ILE A 282 -32.01 32.38 -1.24
C ILE A 282 -31.40 33.73 -0.81
N PRO A 283 -30.89 34.55 -1.74
CA PRO A 283 -30.41 35.88 -1.38
C PRO A 283 -31.58 36.79 -1.00
N ASP A 284 -31.41 37.60 0.04
CA ASP A 284 -32.44 38.52 0.53
C ASP A 284 -32.75 39.64 -0.48
N ALA A 285 -33.92 39.56 -1.11
CA ALA A 285 -34.40 40.55 -2.06
C ALA A 285 -34.83 41.89 -1.42
N SER A 286 -34.90 41.96 -0.08
CA SER A 286 -35.15 43.21 0.67
C SER A 286 -33.86 43.91 1.11
N ALA A 287 -32.72 43.21 1.08
CA ALA A 287 -31.43 43.82 1.33
C ALA A 287 -31.00 44.71 0.17
N VAL A 288 -30.57 45.92 0.48
CA VAL A 288 -30.05 46.90 -0.49
C VAL A 288 -28.56 47.12 -0.22
N LYS A 289 -27.78 47.27 -1.29
CA LYS A 289 -26.35 47.60 -1.22
C LYS A 289 -26.14 48.89 -0.40
N PRO A 290 -25.34 48.88 0.68
CA PRO A 290 -25.06 50.08 1.47
C PRO A 290 -24.37 51.18 0.67
N GLU A 291 -24.68 52.45 0.97
CA GLU A 291 -24.07 53.62 0.31
C GLU A 291 -22.57 53.77 0.60
N ASP A 292 -22.08 53.19 1.70
CA ASP A 292 -20.65 53.16 2.06
C ASP A 292 -19.86 52.02 1.37
N TRP A 293 -20.50 51.24 0.50
CA TRP A 293 -19.90 50.11 -0.20
C TRP A 293 -19.53 50.48 -1.65
N ASP A 294 -18.35 51.05 -1.84
CA ASP A 294 -17.80 51.25 -3.18
C ASP A 294 -17.27 49.92 -3.76
N GLU A 295 -17.56 49.69 -5.04
CA GLU A 295 -17.10 48.51 -5.82
C GLU A 295 -16.10 48.89 -6.92
N SER A 296 -15.87 50.20 -7.11
CA SER A 296 -14.89 50.76 -8.05
C SER A 296 -13.53 51.05 -7.41
N GLU A 297 -13.46 51.12 -6.08
CA GLU A 297 -12.20 51.12 -5.33
C GLU A 297 -11.41 49.83 -5.66
N PRO A 298 -10.12 49.91 -6.04
CA PRO A 298 -9.32 48.74 -6.36
C PRO A 298 -8.92 47.98 -5.09
N ALA A 299 -8.68 46.67 -5.21
CA ALA A 299 -8.25 45.82 -4.09
C ALA A 299 -6.90 46.25 -3.49
N GLN A 300 -6.02 46.83 -4.32
CA GLN A 300 -4.71 47.33 -3.91
C GLN A 300 -4.48 48.72 -4.47
N ILE A 301 -3.67 49.52 -3.76
CA ILE A 301 -3.28 50.89 -4.08
C ILE A 301 -1.76 51.04 -3.88
N GLU A 302 -1.14 52.00 -4.56
CA GLU A 302 0.28 52.31 -4.41
C GLU A 302 0.59 52.80 -2.98
N ASP A 303 1.65 52.25 -2.37
CA ASP A 303 2.10 52.70 -1.04
C ASP A 303 2.78 54.07 -1.12
N SER A 304 1.98 55.12 -0.92
CA SER A 304 2.45 56.50 -0.76
C SER A 304 3.43 56.75 0.41
N SER A 305 3.65 55.78 1.30
CA SER A 305 4.67 55.84 2.36
C SER A 305 5.99 55.17 1.98
N ALA A 306 6.01 54.34 0.93
CA ALA A 306 7.21 53.69 0.44
C ALA A 306 8.12 54.70 -0.29
N VAL A 307 9.37 54.79 0.16
CA VAL A 307 10.40 55.59 -0.50
C VAL A 307 11.32 54.67 -1.29
N LYS A 308 11.66 55.08 -2.52
CA LYS A 308 12.61 54.38 -3.38
C LYS A 308 13.96 54.16 -2.67
N PRO A 309 14.50 52.93 -2.61
CA PRO A 309 15.77 52.65 -1.97
C PRO A 309 16.96 53.35 -2.63
N ASP A 310 17.89 53.85 -1.81
CA ASP A 310 19.19 54.35 -2.28
C ASP A 310 19.97 53.21 -2.98
N GLY A 311 20.45 53.47 -4.20
CA GLY A 311 21.18 52.49 -5.01
C GLY A 311 20.34 51.66 -5.98
N TRP A 312 19.06 51.99 -6.17
CA TRP A 312 18.22 51.44 -7.25
C TRP A 312 18.68 51.95 -8.64
N LEU A 313 18.73 51.08 -9.65
CA LEU A 313 19.27 51.37 -10.98
C LEU A 313 18.17 51.44 -12.07
N ASP A 314 17.58 52.61 -12.29
CA ASP A 314 16.42 52.76 -13.20
C ASP A 314 16.69 52.37 -14.66
N ASN A 315 17.90 52.69 -15.15
CA ASN A 315 18.27 52.51 -16.56
C ASN A 315 18.76 51.10 -16.89
N GLU A 316 19.00 50.26 -15.88
CA GLU A 316 19.43 48.88 -16.05
C GLU A 316 18.21 47.96 -16.12
N PRO A 317 18.10 47.06 -17.11
CA PRO A 317 16.98 46.13 -17.16
C PRO A 317 17.13 45.07 -16.05
N LYS A 318 16.00 44.75 -15.39
CA LYS A 318 15.93 43.75 -14.31
C LYS A 318 16.37 42.35 -14.76
N PHE A 319 16.16 42.04 -16.03
CA PHE A 319 16.61 40.81 -16.67
C PHE A 319 17.41 41.14 -17.93
N ILE A 320 18.40 40.31 -18.25
CA ILE A 320 19.19 40.36 -19.47
C ILE A 320 19.15 38.96 -20.13
N PRO A 321 19.26 38.84 -21.46
CA PRO A 321 19.49 37.53 -22.08
C PRO A 321 20.78 36.91 -21.54
N ASP A 322 20.79 35.60 -21.29
CA ASP A 322 21.98 34.90 -20.81
C ASP A 322 23.07 34.88 -21.90
N PRO A 323 24.25 35.49 -21.68
CA PRO A 323 25.33 35.50 -22.67
C PRO A 323 25.99 34.14 -22.90
N ASN A 324 25.62 33.10 -22.13
CA ASN A 324 26.13 31.74 -22.26
C ASN A 324 25.07 30.77 -22.80
N ALA A 325 23.85 31.24 -23.12
CA ALA A 325 22.85 30.41 -23.76
C ALA A 325 23.13 30.31 -25.27
N GLU A 326 23.22 29.07 -25.76
CA GLU A 326 23.35 28.77 -27.19
C GLU A 326 22.01 28.26 -27.74
N LYS A 327 21.74 28.56 -29.01
CA LYS A 327 20.55 28.06 -29.71
C LYS A 327 20.63 26.52 -29.84
N PRO A 328 19.60 25.74 -29.45
CA PRO A 328 19.58 24.31 -29.66
C PRO A 328 19.73 23.95 -31.16
N LEU A 329 20.53 22.92 -31.46
CA LEU A 329 20.76 22.44 -32.82
C LEU A 329 19.49 21.98 -33.54
N ASP A 330 18.51 21.51 -32.78
CA ASP A 330 17.21 20.99 -33.24
C ASP A 330 16.12 22.09 -33.40
N TRP A 331 16.45 23.36 -33.11
CA TRP A 331 15.46 24.45 -33.14
C TRP A 331 15.21 24.98 -34.56
N ASN A 332 14.00 24.77 -35.06
CA ASN A 332 13.57 25.10 -36.42
C ASN A 332 12.75 26.39 -36.45
N GLU A 333 13.32 27.46 -37.02
CA GLU A 333 12.70 28.80 -37.03
C GLU A 333 11.36 28.89 -37.78
N ASP A 334 11.06 27.95 -38.68
CA ASP A 334 9.78 27.89 -39.42
C ASP A 334 8.65 27.19 -38.62
N MET A 335 9.01 26.39 -37.61
CA MET A 335 8.07 25.65 -36.75
C MET A 335 7.99 26.23 -35.32
N ASP A 336 9.14 26.55 -34.74
CA ASP A 336 9.33 27.00 -33.35
C ASP A 336 9.41 28.54 -33.23
N GLY A 337 9.67 29.24 -34.35
CA GLY A 337 9.85 30.70 -34.42
C GLY A 337 11.28 31.19 -34.20
N GLU A 338 11.48 32.51 -34.21
CA GLU A 338 12.78 33.13 -33.92
C GLU A 338 13.24 32.79 -32.49
N TRP A 339 14.48 32.29 -32.35
CA TRP A 339 15.00 31.88 -31.05
C TRP A 339 15.46 33.09 -30.21
N GLU A 340 14.81 33.29 -29.06
CA GLU A 340 15.26 34.24 -28.03
C GLU A 340 16.01 33.54 -26.90
N ALA A 341 17.13 34.13 -26.46
CA ALA A 341 17.89 33.63 -25.33
C ALA A 341 17.10 33.74 -24.00
N PRO A 342 17.19 32.75 -23.10
CA PRO A 342 16.55 32.79 -21.78
C PRO A 342 17.03 34.00 -20.97
N HIS A 343 16.07 34.70 -20.36
CA HIS A 343 16.33 35.93 -19.61
C HIS A 343 16.71 35.63 -18.15
N ILE A 344 17.94 35.96 -17.77
CA ILE A 344 18.48 35.84 -16.41
C ILE A 344 18.39 37.16 -15.65
N SER A 345 18.32 37.11 -14.32
CA SER A 345 18.36 38.32 -13.48
C SER A 345 19.72 39.02 -13.60
N ASN A 346 19.72 40.29 -13.97
CA ASN A 346 20.95 41.06 -14.18
C ASN A 346 21.81 41.13 -12.88
N PRO A 347 23.08 40.68 -12.90
CA PRO A 347 23.90 40.56 -11.68
C PRO A 347 24.31 41.90 -11.05
N ALA A 348 24.10 43.03 -11.74
CA ALA A 348 24.22 44.37 -11.15
C ALA A 348 23.09 44.68 -10.16
N CYS A 349 21.92 44.04 -10.31
CA CYS A 349 20.65 44.40 -9.68
C CYS A 349 20.49 43.87 -8.25
N ARG A 350 21.46 44.18 -7.38
CA ARG A 350 21.50 43.71 -5.98
C ARG A 350 20.46 44.36 -5.06
N ILE A 351 19.98 45.55 -5.40
CA ILE A 351 18.97 46.31 -4.63
C ILE A 351 17.67 46.42 -5.44
N GLY A 352 17.78 46.80 -6.71
CA GLY A 352 16.69 46.79 -7.69
C GLY A 352 17.06 47.51 -8.98
N CYS A 353 16.30 47.23 -10.04
CA CYS A 353 16.56 47.66 -11.41
C CYS A 353 15.26 47.83 -12.20
N GLY A 354 15.34 48.60 -13.29
CA GLY A 354 14.20 49.04 -14.09
C GLY A 354 13.47 50.22 -13.44
N GLU A 355 12.44 50.74 -14.11
CA GLU A 355 11.63 51.85 -13.57
C GLU A 355 11.01 51.47 -12.21
N TRP A 356 11.33 52.25 -11.17
CA TRP A 356 10.81 52.00 -9.82
C TRP A 356 9.35 52.43 -9.70
N SER A 357 8.47 51.48 -9.39
CA SER A 357 7.11 51.72 -8.92
C SER A 357 6.99 51.49 -7.40
N PRO A 358 6.10 52.22 -6.70
CA PRO A 358 5.76 51.90 -5.32
C PRO A 358 5.19 50.47 -5.19
N PRO A 359 5.44 49.75 -4.08
CA PRO A 359 4.77 48.49 -3.84
C PRO A 359 3.26 48.71 -3.67
N MET A 360 2.47 47.77 -4.18
CA MET A 360 1.03 47.76 -4.00
C MET A 360 0.68 47.22 -2.62
N ILE A 361 -0.11 47.98 -1.86
CA ILE A 361 -0.66 47.60 -0.54
C ILE A 361 -2.17 47.44 -0.62
N ASP A 362 -2.71 46.55 0.22
CA ASP A 362 -4.15 46.28 0.24
C ASP A 362 -4.94 47.52 0.68
N ASN A 363 -5.95 47.90 -0.12
CA ASN A 363 -6.72 49.12 0.08
C ASN A 363 -7.67 48.99 1.29
N PRO A 364 -7.51 49.77 2.38
CA PRO A 364 -8.35 49.63 3.57
C PRO A 364 -9.84 49.96 3.36
N LYS A 365 -10.21 50.54 2.22
CA LYS A 365 -11.60 50.80 1.83
C LYS A 365 -12.23 49.68 0.99
N TYR A 366 -11.42 48.79 0.41
CA TYR A 366 -11.92 47.77 -0.51
C TYR A 366 -12.78 46.75 0.23
N LYS A 367 -14.04 46.63 -0.19
CA LYS A 367 -15.00 45.67 0.36
C LYS A 367 -15.34 44.54 -0.62
N GLY A 368 -14.85 44.61 -1.87
CA GLY A 368 -15.21 43.68 -2.94
C GLY A 368 -16.61 43.92 -3.51
N ILE A 369 -17.11 42.98 -4.31
CA ILE A 369 -18.49 43.04 -4.86
C ILE A 369 -19.48 42.71 -3.74
N TRP A 370 -20.47 43.58 -3.52
CA TRP A 370 -21.50 43.37 -2.53
C TRP A 370 -22.39 42.19 -2.89
N ARG A 371 -22.76 41.39 -1.89
CA ARG A 371 -23.70 40.28 -2.05
C ARG A 371 -24.77 40.37 -0.94
N PRO A 372 -26.06 40.29 -1.27
CA PRO A 372 -27.11 40.27 -0.25
C PRO A 372 -26.96 39.03 0.66
N PRO A 373 -27.35 39.13 1.95
CA PRO A 373 -27.30 38.01 2.88
C PRO A 373 -28.22 36.88 2.43
N MET A 374 -27.85 35.64 2.75
CA MET A 374 -28.62 34.45 2.39
C MET A 374 -29.64 34.12 3.49
N ILE A 375 -30.92 34.34 3.21
CA ILE A 375 -32.05 34.01 4.09
C ILE A 375 -32.58 32.60 3.78
N ASP A 376 -33.20 31.95 4.77
CA ASP A 376 -33.88 30.67 4.58
C ASP A 376 -35.10 30.86 3.67
N ASN A 377 -35.26 29.98 2.68
CA ASN A 377 -36.25 30.13 1.62
C ASN A 377 -37.64 29.67 2.07
N PRO A 378 -38.67 30.55 2.11
CA PRO A 378 -40.02 30.16 2.52
C PRO A 378 -40.69 29.11 1.62
N ASN A 379 -40.20 28.96 0.37
CA ASN A 379 -40.73 28.02 -0.62
C ASN A 379 -39.92 26.72 -0.71
N TYR A 380 -38.94 26.50 0.17
CA TYR A 380 -38.11 25.29 0.17
C TYR A 380 -38.95 24.05 0.49
N GLN A 381 -39.10 23.15 -0.49
CA GLN A 381 -39.93 21.94 -0.38
C GLN A 381 -39.12 20.69 0.03
N GLY A 382 -37.80 20.83 0.22
CA GLY A 382 -36.87 19.71 0.37
C GLY A 382 -36.13 19.42 -0.93
N ILE A 383 -35.17 18.50 -0.89
CA ILE A 383 -34.60 17.88 -2.10
C ILE A 383 -35.69 16.98 -2.70
N TRP A 384 -35.95 17.09 -4.00
CA TRP A 384 -36.95 16.26 -4.66
C TRP A 384 -36.45 14.81 -4.80
N SER A 385 -37.35 13.85 -4.63
CA SER A 385 -37.12 12.46 -5.00
C SER A 385 -38.37 11.91 -5.70
N PRO A 386 -38.23 10.97 -6.66
CA PRO A 386 -39.36 10.33 -7.31
C PRO A 386 -40.24 9.58 -6.30
N ARG A 387 -41.52 9.43 -6.61
CA ARG A 387 -42.40 8.53 -5.85
C ARG A 387 -41.86 7.11 -5.87
N LYS A 388 -42.02 6.42 -4.73
CA LYS A 388 -41.77 4.98 -4.65
C LYS A 388 -42.98 4.20 -5.15
N ILE A 389 -42.73 3.24 -6.04
CA ILE A 389 -43.72 2.31 -6.58
C ILE A 389 -43.32 0.86 -6.27
N PRO A 390 -44.28 -0.06 -6.10
CA PRO A 390 -43.96 -1.48 -5.90
C PRO A 390 -43.17 -2.03 -7.09
N ASN A 391 -42.05 -2.70 -6.81
CA ASN A 391 -41.17 -3.23 -7.84
C ASN A 391 -41.82 -4.46 -8.54
N PRO A 392 -42.06 -4.43 -9.87
CA PRO A 392 -42.71 -5.53 -10.59
C PRO A 392 -41.87 -6.81 -10.58
N ASP A 393 -40.53 -6.67 -10.58
CA ASP A 393 -39.58 -7.78 -10.63
C ASP A 393 -39.22 -8.31 -9.24
N TYR A 394 -39.75 -7.69 -8.17
CA TYR A 394 -39.49 -8.09 -6.78
C TYR A 394 -39.66 -9.60 -6.53
N PHE A 395 -38.63 -10.24 -5.97
CA PHE A 395 -38.68 -11.63 -5.51
C PHE A 395 -38.01 -11.78 -4.14
N GLU A 396 -38.28 -12.91 -3.49
CA GLU A 396 -37.73 -13.28 -2.18
C GLU A 396 -37.16 -14.69 -2.32
N ASP A 397 -35.85 -14.80 -2.54
CA ASP A 397 -35.08 -16.02 -2.36
C ASP A 397 -34.52 -16.05 -0.94
N ASN A 398 -34.54 -17.24 -0.34
CA ASN A 398 -34.08 -17.49 1.02
C ASN A 398 -32.85 -18.41 1.05
N HIS A 399 -32.53 -19.11 -0.06
CA HIS A 399 -31.43 -20.09 -0.14
C HIS A 399 -30.59 -19.91 -1.41
N PRO A 400 -29.92 -18.75 -1.58
CA PRO A 400 -29.07 -18.46 -2.73
C PRO A 400 -27.89 -19.41 -2.95
N PHE A 401 -27.52 -20.23 -1.97
CA PHE A 401 -26.52 -21.30 -2.13
C PHE A 401 -26.86 -22.28 -3.27
N LEU A 402 -28.14 -22.42 -3.65
CA LEU A 402 -28.62 -23.30 -4.72
C LEU A 402 -28.31 -22.75 -6.14
N LEU A 403 -27.02 -22.50 -6.40
CA LEU A 403 -26.47 -22.03 -7.66
C LEU A 403 -26.45 -23.12 -8.75
N THR A 404 -26.17 -22.72 -10.00
CA THR A 404 -26.00 -23.68 -11.10
C THR A 404 -24.76 -24.55 -10.90
N SER A 405 -24.91 -25.87 -11.06
CA SER A 405 -23.80 -26.83 -11.06
C SER A 405 -22.67 -26.43 -12.01
N PHE A 406 -21.43 -26.81 -11.70
CA PHE A 406 -20.25 -26.51 -12.51
C PHE A 406 -19.43 -27.77 -12.81
N ARG A 407 -18.71 -27.76 -13.93
CA ARG A 407 -18.09 -28.96 -14.51
C ARG A 407 -16.65 -28.79 -15.00
N ALA A 408 -16.18 -27.56 -15.16
CA ALA A 408 -14.78 -27.29 -15.46
C ALA A 408 -14.27 -26.12 -14.62
N LEU A 409 -12.96 -26.08 -14.40
CA LEU A 409 -12.25 -24.91 -13.89
C LEU A 409 -11.54 -24.26 -15.08
N GLY A 410 -11.58 -22.92 -15.15
CA GLY A 410 -10.90 -22.15 -16.18
C GLY A 410 -10.18 -20.94 -15.61
N LEU A 411 -8.98 -20.68 -16.14
CA LEU A 411 -8.24 -19.44 -15.95
C LEU A 411 -8.43 -18.61 -17.23
N GLU A 412 -9.14 -17.50 -17.15
CA GLU A 412 -9.32 -16.55 -18.27
C GLU A 412 -8.86 -15.18 -17.77
N LEU A 413 -7.63 -14.83 -18.14
CA LEU A 413 -6.85 -13.78 -17.51
C LEU A 413 -6.27 -12.82 -18.55
N TRP A 414 -6.30 -11.54 -18.22
CA TRP A 414 -5.46 -10.51 -18.84
C TRP A 414 -4.40 -10.09 -17.82
N SER A 415 -3.16 -9.92 -18.28
CA SER A 415 -2.05 -9.46 -17.43
C SER A 415 -1.02 -8.67 -18.25
N MET A 416 -0.54 -7.57 -17.69
CA MET A 416 0.62 -6.83 -18.18
C MET A 416 1.94 -7.48 -17.74
N THR A 417 1.97 -8.15 -16.58
CA THR A 417 3.16 -8.80 -16.01
C THR A 417 3.22 -10.30 -16.34
N SER A 418 4.43 -10.83 -16.49
CA SER A 418 4.70 -12.26 -16.69
C SER A 418 5.00 -12.97 -15.38
N ASP A 419 5.14 -14.30 -15.48
CA ASP A 419 5.63 -15.20 -14.45
C ASP A 419 4.73 -15.26 -13.20
N ILE A 420 3.42 -15.05 -13.38
CA ILE A 420 2.41 -15.43 -12.40
C ILE A 420 2.36 -16.96 -12.37
N TYR A 421 2.64 -17.55 -11.21
CA TYR A 421 2.70 -18.99 -10.97
C TYR A 421 1.43 -19.43 -10.22
N PHE A 422 0.83 -20.54 -10.65
CA PHE A 422 -0.37 -21.15 -10.07
C PHE A 422 -0.14 -22.62 -9.75
N ASP A 423 -0.57 -23.09 -8.58
CA ASP A 423 -0.41 -24.51 -8.20
C ASP A 423 -1.44 -25.00 -7.15
N ASN A 424 -1.41 -26.30 -6.84
CA ASN A 424 -2.14 -26.98 -5.77
C ASN A 424 -3.65 -26.74 -5.76
N PHE A 425 -4.25 -26.65 -6.95
CA PHE A 425 -5.70 -26.55 -7.14
C PHE A 425 -6.42 -27.75 -6.53
N ILE A 426 -7.35 -27.51 -5.60
CA ILE A 426 -8.24 -28.52 -5.03
C ILE A 426 -9.69 -28.01 -4.95
N ILE A 427 -10.66 -28.88 -5.29
CA ILE A 427 -12.10 -28.62 -5.12
C ILE A 427 -12.72 -29.81 -4.38
N CYS A 428 -13.22 -29.57 -3.17
CA CYS A 428 -13.79 -30.60 -2.29
C CYS A 428 -15.01 -30.07 -1.50
N SER A 429 -15.57 -30.90 -0.62
CA SER A 429 -16.72 -30.53 0.24
C SER A 429 -16.42 -30.53 1.75
N GLU A 430 -15.20 -30.85 2.15
CA GLU A 430 -14.77 -30.99 3.55
C GLU A 430 -13.54 -30.11 3.77
N LYS A 431 -13.64 -29.13 4.68
CA LYS A 431 -12.53 -28.18 4.93
C LYS A 431 -11.29 -28.91 5.43
N GLU A 432 -11.47 -29.95 6.22
CA GLU A 432 -10.43 -30.82 6.76
C GLU A 432 -9.62 -31.54 5.69
N VAL A 433 -10.14 -31.65 4.45
CA VAL A 433 -9.40 -32.24 3.31
C VAL A 433 -8.54 -31.17 2.64
N ALA A 434 -9.06 -29.96 2.45
CA ALA A 434 -8.32 -28.82 1.93
C ALA A 434 -7.21 -28.35 2.90
N ASP A 435 -7.48 -28.37 4.22
CA ASP A 435 -6.50 -28.03 5.26
C ASP A 435 -5.33 -29.03 5.32
N ARG A 436 -5.58 -30.32 5.08
CA ARG A 436 -4.52 -31.33 4.96
C ARG A 436 -3.73 -31.19 3.65
N TRP A 437 -4.41 -30.90 2.54
CA TRP A 437 -3.77 -30.58 1.27
C TRP A 437 -2.86 -29.34 1.36
N ALA A 438 -3.30 -28.30 2.08
CA ALA A 438 -2.49 -27.12 2.40
C ALA A 438 -1.26 -27.45 3.26
N ALA A 439 -1.40 -28.39 4.22
CA ALA A 439 -0.31 -28.81 5.09
C ALA A 439 0.75 -29.67 4.38
N ASP A 440 0.33 -30.54 3.45
CA ASP A 440 1.23 -31.40 2.67
C ASP A 440 1.92 -30.64 1.52
N GLY A 441 1.24 -29.64 0.92
CA GLY A 441 1.74 -28.77 -0.15
C GLY A 441 2.25 -27.42 0.38
N TRP A 442 1.44 -26.37 0.23
CA TRP A 442 1.74 -24.97 0.57
C TRP A 442 2.59 -24.75 1.83
N ALA A 443 2.25 -25.38 2.96
CA ALA A 443 2.96 -25.18 4.22
C ALA A 443 4.43 -25.63 4.16
N VAL A 444 4.76 -26.66 3.37
CA VAL A 444 6.15 -27.07 3.10
C VAL A 444 6.89 -25.98 2.32
N LYS A 445 6.20 -25.31 1.40
CA LYS A 445 6.76 -24.18 0.63
C LYS A 445 7.07 -22.98 1.53
N ILE A 446 6.11 -22.61 2.38
CA ILE A 446 6.28 -21.52 3.38
C ILE A 446 7.37 -21.82 4.40
N LEU A 447 7.54 -23.08 4.83
CA LEU A 447 8.64 -23.47 5.72
C LEU A 447 10.01 -23.29 5.07
N ILE A 448 10.14 -23.64 3.78
CA ILE A 448 11.39 -23.48 3.02
C ILE A 448 11.66 -22.00 2.71
N GLU A 449 10.62 -21.24 2.33
CA GLU A 449 10.70 -19.79 2.14
C GLU A 449 11.16 -19.07 3.40
N ASN A 450 10.54 -19.34 4.56
CA ASN A 450 10.92 -18.72 5.82
C ASN A 450 12.30 -19.17 6.34
N ALA A 451 12.80 -20.34 5.91
CA ALA A 451 14.17 -20.78 6.19
C ALA A 451 15.21 -20.13 5.26
N ASN A 452 14.82 -19.83 4.02
CA ASN A 452 15.64 -19.14 3.02
C ASN A 452 15.67 -17.62 3.24
N GLU A 453 14.65 -17.04 3.88
CA GLU A 453 14.62 -15.61 4.21
C GLU A 453 15.95 -15.18 4.85
N PRO A 454 16.55 -14.05 4.40
CA PRO A 454 17.76 -13.56 5.01
C PRO A 454 17.45 -13.09 6.43
N SER A 455 17.66 -13.99 7.40
CA SER A 455 17.59 -13.72 8.84
C SER A 455 18.14 -12.34 9.17
N ILE A 456 17.56 -11.64 10.14
CA ILE A 456 17.81 -10.22 10.43
C ILE A 456 19.32 -9.89 10.48
N PHE A 457 20.17 -10.81 10.95
CA PHE A 457 21.64 -10.67 10.88
C PHE A 457 22.23 -10.55 9.46
N LYS A 458 21.74 -11.31 8.47
CA LYS A 458 22.11 -11.17 7.04
C LYS A 458 21.65 -9.83 6.47
N GLN A 459 20.43 -9.38 6.78
CA GLN A 459 19.94 -8.05 6.36
C GLN A 459 20.78 -6.93 6.99
N LEU A 460 21.05 -6.98 8.30
CA LEU A 460 21.94 -6.04 8.99
C LEU A 460 23.34 -6.03 8.39
N MET A 461 23.90 -7.21 8.05
CA MET A 461 25.20 -7.34 7.38
C MET A 461 25.21 -6.67 6.01
N SER A 462 24.26 -6.99 5.13
CA SER A 462 24.19 -6.41 3.78
C SER A 462 23.92 -4.90 3.79
N ALA A 463 23.05 -4.43 4.70
CA ALA A 463 22.84 -3.00 4.91
C ALA A 463 24.13 -2.28 5.36
N THR A 464 24.97 -2.95 6.16
CA THR A 464 26.24 -2.41 6.62
C THR A 464 27.35 -2.47 5.56
N GLU A 465 27.31 -3.46 4.68
CA GLU A 465 28.19 -3.52 3.50
C GLU A 465 27.92 -2.34 2.55
N GLN A 466 26.65 -2.00 2.33
CA GLN A 466 26.26 -0.78 1.60
C GLN A 466 26.55 0.52 2.37
N ARG A 467 26.57 0.48 3.72
CA ARG A 467 26.72 1.65 4.59
C ARG A 467 27.62 1.35 5.81
N PRO A 468 28.96 1.39 5.66
CA PRO A 468 29.90 0.97 6.72
C PRO A 468 29.77 1.73 8.06
N TRP A 469 29.17 2.93 8.07
CA TRP A 469 28.90 3.68 9.30
C TRP A 469 27.82 3.04 10.20
N LEU A 470 27.00 2.12 9.67
CA LEU A 470 26.03 1.37 10.48
C LEU A 470 26.71 0.45 11.51
N TRP A 471 27.93 -0.05 11.24
CA TRP A 471 28.74 -0.76 12.24
C TRP A 471 28.92 0.06 13.51
N PHE A 472 29.23 1.36 13.39
CA PHE A 472 29.43 2.23 14.53
C PHE A 472 28.14 2.39 15.35
N ILE A 473 26.98 2.52 14.67
CA ILE A 473 25.69 2.57 15.34
C ILE A 473 25.38 1.25 16.05
N TYR A 474 25.56 0.09 15.41
CA TYR A 474 25.27 -1.20 16.04
C TYR A 474 26.22 -1.51 17.23
N LEU A 475 27.50 -1.13 17.14
CA LEU A 475 28.44 -1.22 18.26
C LEU A 475 28.05 -0.30 19.43
N VAL A 476 27.48 0.88 19.16
CA VAL A 476 26.98 1.79 20.21
C VAL A 476 25.63 1.32 20.77
N THR A 477 24.68 0.85 19.96
CA THR A 477 23.33 0.49 20.43
C THR A 477 23.26 -0.89 21.08
N ALA A 478 24.00 -1.89 20.60
CA ALA A 478 24.05 -3.23 21.18
C ALA A 478 25.25 -3.42 22.12
N GLY A 479 26.44 -2.92 21.74
CA GLY A 479 27.66 -3.09 22.53
C GLY A 479 27.68 -2.31 23.84
N LEU A 480 27.11 -1.09 23.88
CA LEU A 480 27.13 -0.25 25.08
C LEU A 480 26.25 -0.81 26.21
N PRO A 481 25.01 -1.30 25.97
CA PRO A 481 24.26 -2.06 26.98
C PRO A 481 24.99 -3.30 27.49
N ILE A 482 25.60 -4.09 26.60
CA ILE A 482 26.35 -5.31 26.99
C ILE A 482 27.59 -4.95 27.83
N ALA A 483 28.30 -3.87 27.49
CA ALA A 483 29.42 -3.35 28.27
C ALA A 483 28.98 -2.84 29.66
N LEU A 484 27.81 -2.20 29.78
CA LEU A 484 27.24 -1.79 31.07
C LEU A 484 26.83 -3.00 31.92
N ILE A 485 26.17 -4.00 31.33
CA ILE A 485 25.75 -5.22 32.02
C ILE A 485 26.97 -6.01 32.52
N THR A 486 27.96 -6.26 31.66
CA THR A 486 29.19 -6.99 32.06
C THR A 486 30.01 -6.23 33.11
N SER A 487 30.09 -4.90 33.01
CA SER A 487 30.71 -4.04 34.04
C SER A 487 30.00 -4.10 35.40
N PHE A 488 28.67 -4.27 35.40
CA PHE A 488 27.86 -4.41 36.63
C PHE A 488 27.88 -5.83 37.20
N CYS A 489 27.99 -6.85 36.35
CA CYS A 489 27.95 -8.26 36.73
C CYS A 489 29.31 -8.87 37.10
N TRP A 490 30.45 -8.22 36.80
CA TRP A 490 31.76 -8.72 37.22
C TRP A 490 32.01 -8.52 38.74
N PRO A 491 32.29 -9.59 39.52
CA PRO A 491 32.48 -9.48 40.95
C PRO A 491 33.80 -8.78 41.32
N ARG A 492 33.69 -7.60 41.94
CA ARG A 492 34.85 -6.83 42.44
C ARG A 492 35.62 -7.61 43.50
N LYS A 493 36.78 -8.19 43.12
CA LYS A 493 37.66 -8.92 44.04
C LYS A 493 38.20 -8.00 45.14
N VAL A 494 37.69 -8.18 46.36
CA VAL A 494 38.16 -7.47 47.56
C VAL A 494 39.59 -7.92 47.91
N LYS A 495 40.54 -6.97 47.99
CA LYS A 495 41.90 -7.24 48.44
C LYS A 495 41.92 -7.41 49.97
N LYS A 496 42.18 -8.63 50.45
CA LYS A 496 42.53 -8.88 51.86
C LYS A 496 43.91 -8.28 52.19
N LYS A 497 44.07 -7.82 53.42
CA LYS A 497 45.34 -7.84 54.14
C LYS A 497 45.26 -8.91 55.24
N TYR A 498 46.38 -9.59 55.46
CA TYR A 498 46.72 -10.31 56.69
C TYR A 498 47.69 -9.40 57.50
N ASP A 499 48.03 -9.60 58.78
CA ASP A 499 47.73 -10.66 59.77
C ASP A 499 47.00 -10.00 61.01
N GLU A 500 46.88 -10.50 62.25
CA GLU A 500 47.54 -11.59 62.99
C GLU A 500 46.71 -12.02 64.25
N ASP A 501 46.88 -13.28 64.67
CA ASP A 501 46.73 -13.89 66.01
C ASP A 501 45.44 -13.96 66.89
N VAL A 502 45.10 -15.22 67.22
CA VAL A 502 44.84 -15.83 68.55
C VAL A 502 43.44 -15.74 69.25
N ASP A 503 42.75 -16.88 69.15
CA ASP A 503 41.96 -17.65 70.14
C ASP A 503 40.71 -17.18 70.92
N PHE A 504 39.71 -18.07 70.84
CA PHE A 504 38.72 -18.54 71.84
C PHE A 504 37.74 -17.60 72.60
N LYS A 505 36.45 -17.89 72.31
CA LYS A 505 35.31 -18.06 73.25
C LYS A 505 34.53 -16.84 73.79
N LYS A 506 33.36 -16.68 73.16
CA LYS A 506 32.00 -16.78 73.75
C LYS A 506 31.38 -15.58 74.53
N LEU A 507 30.12 -15.34 74.14
CA LEU A 507 28.97 -14.78 74.89
C LEU A 507 28.82 -13.25 75.04
N ASP A 508 27.68 -12.81 74.45
CA ASP A 508 26.59 -12.07 75.09
C ASP A 508 26.63 -10.54 75.33
N ILE A 509 25.76 -9.88 74.54
CA ILE A 509 24.66 -9.00 74.98
C ILE A 509 24.96 -7.52 75.35
N CYS A 510 24.00 -6.66 75.00
CA CYS A 510 23.78 -5.27 75.45
C CYS A 510 24.74 -4.12 75.05
N LYS A 511 24.38 -3.47 73.93
CA LYS A 511 23.84 -2.08 73.87
C LYS A 511 23.45 -1.43 75.24
N PRO A 512 23.40 -0.07 75.41
CA PRO A 512 23.47 1.01 74.38
C PRO A 512 24.11 2.38 74.80
N GLN A 513 24.05 3.40 73.90
CA GLN A 513 23.91 4.88 74.17
C GLN A 513 25.07 5.65 74.88
N THR A 514 25.34 6.97 74.73
CA THR A 514 25.01 8.04 73.73
C THR A 514 25.84 9.34 73.96
N LYS A 515 25.85 10.26 72.96
CA LYS A 515 25.90 11.75 73.05
C LYS A 515 27.25 12.48 73.27
N GLY A 516 27.29 13.72 72.73
CA GLY A 516 28.40 14.70 72.70
C GLY A 516 28.84 14.97 71.24
N ALA A 517 28.46 16.04 70.53
CA ALA A 517 28.63 17.50 70.74
C ALA A 517 30.10 17.96 70.51
N LEU A 518 30.43 19.06 69.80
CA LEU A 518 29.65 20.19 69.25
C LEU A 518 30.39 20.84 68.04
N GLU A 519 29.80 21.88 67.42
CA GLU A 519 30.34 22.83 66.39
C GLU A 519 30.88 22.26 65.04
N GLN A 520 30.66 22.82 63.82
CA GLN A 520 30.06 24.04 63.24
C GLN A 520 31.03 25.14 62.76
N GLU A 521 31.14 25.31 61.43
CA GLU A 521 31.70 26.49 60.75
C GLU A 521 30.73 27.02 59.68
N VAL A 522 30.74 28.34 59.42
CA VAL A 522 29.92 29.01 58.40
C VAL A 522 30.70 30.16 57.73
N ARG A 523 30.93 30.01 56.42
CA ARG A 523 30.94 31.04 55.36
C ARG A 523 30.76 32.52 55.76
N GLU A 524 31.72 33.38 55.36
CA GLU A 524 31.41 34.71 54.76
C GLU A 524 32.62 35.39 54.07
N GLU A 525 32.48 35.78 52.78
CA GLU A 525 32.84 37.10 52.21
C GLU A 525 32.40 37.22 50.72
N LYS A 526 32.58 38.39 50.06
CA LYS A 526 31.95 38.70 48.76
C LYS A 526 32.61 39.86 47.96
N ALA A 527 32.41 39.86 46.63
CA ALA A 527 32.75 40.90 45.61
C ALA A 527 34.26 41.03 45.26
N ALA A 528 34.69 41.49 44.06
CA ALA A 528 34.05 42.08 42.86
C ALA A 528 34.77 41.57 41.55
N LEU A 529 34.66 42.07 40.30
CA LEU A 529 33.99 43.25 39.71
C LEU A 529 33.41 42.97 38.27
N GLU A 530 34.08 43.38 37.17
CA GLU A 530 33.53 43.36 35.78
C GLU A 530 34.61 43.29 34.65
N LYS A 531 34.12 43.20 33.39
CA LYS A 531 34.63 43.84 32.12
C LYS A 531 35.65 43.07 31.20
N PRO A 532 35.74 43.40 29.88
CA PRO A 532 35.68 42.38 28.82
C PRO A 532 36.60 42.58 27.57
N ALA A 533 36.35 41.74 26.54
CA ALA A 533 36.36 42.02 25.09
C ALA A 533 37.67 42.14 24.25
N ASP A 534 37.46 41.81 22.96
CA ASP A 534 37.98 42.45 21.73
C ASP A 534 39.34 42.09 21.07
N LEU A 535 39.27 41.96 19.72
CA LEU A 535 40.33 42.09 18.67
C LEU A 535 41.39 40.94 18.60
N GLU A 536 42.01 40.55 17.46
CA GLU A 536 41.89 40.93 16.03
C GLU A 536 42.52 39.85 15.08
N GLU A 537 42.43 40.05 13.75
CA GLU A 537 43.42 39.82 12.64
C GLU A 537 44.62 38.81 12.73
N GLU A 538 45.19 38.21 11.67
CA GLU A 538 44.90 38.07 10.22
C GLU A 538 45.86 37.00 9.57
N ARG A 539 45.70 36.74 8.25
CA ARG A 539 46.74 36.35 7.24
C ARG A 539 47.35 34.92 7.12
N LYS A 540 47.13 34.39 5.90
CA LYS A 540 48.07 33.75 4.92
C LYS A 540 48.64 32.35 5.23
N GLN A 541 48.69 31.36 4.31
CA GLN A 541 48.83 31.27 2.82
C GLN A 541 50.29 31.20 2.33
N SER A 542 50.54 30.35 1.31
CA SER A 542 51.81 30.17 0.54
C SER A 542 52.89 29.36 1.30
N ASP A 543 53.72 28.47 0.73
CA ASP A 543 53.91 27.85 -0.62
C ASP A 543 54.43 26.38 -0.38
N GLY A 544 54.70 25.43 -1.30
CA GLY A 544 54.91 25.31 -2.76
C GLY A 544 56.03 24.24 -2.99
N GLU A 545 56.40 23.70 -4.17
CA GLU A 545 55.88 23.65 -5.55
C GLU A 545 56.73 22.56 -6.31
N ILE A 546 56.59 22.35 -7.64
CA ILE A 546 57.41 21.48 -8.54
C ILE A 546 57.11 19.95 -8.38
N GLY A 547 56.97 19.09 -9.41
CA GLY A 547 57.06 19.14 -10.90
C GLY A 547 57.37 17.70 -11.42
N GLU A 548 57.19 17.25 -12.67
CA GLU A 548 56.71 17.79 -13.97
C GLU A 548 56.24 16.61 -14.90
N LYS A 549 55.84 16.91 -16.16
CA LYS A 549 55.85 16.07 -17.42
C LYS A 549 54.74 15.05 -17.80
N GLU A 550 54.13 15.32 -18.97
CA GLU A 550 53.93 14.49 -20.21
C GLU A 550 53.18 13.12 -20.15
N GLU A 551 52.33 12.69 -21.12
CA GLU A 551 51.80 13.26 -22.39
C GLU A 551 50.54 12.49 -22.93
N GLU A 552 49.76 13.12 -23.84
CA GLU A 552 48.77 12.64 -24.87
C GLU A 552 47.65 11.57 -24.62
N GLY A 553 46.47 11.78 -25.25
CA GLY A 553 45.44 10.73 -25.53
C GLY A 553 43.96 11.19 -25.66
N GLU A 554 43.40 11.22 -26.88
CA GLU A 554 41.98 11.55 -27.25
C GLU A 554 41.20 10.29 -27.76
N PRO A 555 39.94 10.37 -28.28
CA PRO A 555 38.68 10.92 -27.76
C PRO A 555 37.49 9.90 -27.84
N GLU A 556 36.23 10.33 -27.65
CA GLU A 556 35.02 9.63 -28.15
C GLU A 556 34.18 10.54 -29.07
N GLU A 557 33.72 10.00 -30.21
CA GLU A 557 32.71 10.60 -31.09
C GLU A 557 31.34 9.90 -30.91
N LYS A 558 30.26 10.55 -31.38
CA LYS A 558 28.94 9.92 -31.58
C LYS A 558 28.48 10.10 -33.03
N SER A 559 27.82 9.07 -33.56
CA SER A 559 27.10 9.10 -34.83
C SER A 559 25.72 8.42 -34.69
N GLU A 560 24.90 8.53 -35.73
CA GLU A 560 23.44 8.37 -35.71
C GLU A 560 22.97 6.98 -36.25
N GLU A 561 21.69 6.91 -36.66
CA GLU A 561 20.87 5.80 -37.19
C GLU A 561 19.89 5.17 -36.17
N GLU A 562 18.62 4.88 -36.50
CA GLU A 562 17.67 5.46 -37.49
C GLU A 562 16.26 4.93 -37.12
N ILE A 563 15.16 5.62 -37.47
CA ILE A 563 13.79 5.06 -37.35
C ILE A 563 12.99 5.42 -38.61
N GLU A 564 12.62 4.39 -39.40
CA GLU A 564 11.78 4.55 -40.58
C GLU A 564 10.33 4.92 -40.21
N ILE A 565 9.78 5.94 -40.87
CA ILE A 565 8.33 6.21 -40.93
C ILE A 565 7.92 6.15 -42.40
N ILE A 566 6.96 5.27 -42.71
CA ILE A 566 6.49 5.04 -44.09
C ILE A 566 5.33 5.99 -44.40
N GLU A 567 5.51 6.86 -45.39
CA GLU A 567 4.43 7.71 -45.91
C GLU A 567 3.39 6.91 -46.73
N GLY A 568 2.13 7.34 -46.63
CA GLY A 568 0.95 6.56 -47.07
C GLY A 568 -0.08 7.31 -47.93
N GLN A 569 0.33 8.35 -48.65
CA GLN A 569 -0.39 8.96 -49.80
C GLN A 569 -1.75 9.66 -49.57
N GLU A 570 -1.87 10.91 -50.00
CA GLU A 570 -3.16 11.64 -50.10
C GLU A 570 -4.03 11.15 -51.27
N GLU A 571 -5.34 11.02 -51.05
CA GLU A 571 -6.36 11.38 -52.05
C GLU A 571 -7.47 12.21 -51.38
N GLY A 572 -7.59 13.48 -51.78
CA GLY A 572 -8.56 14.41 -51.19
C GLY A 572 -9.94 14.39 -51.88
N ASN A 573 -11.02 14.55 -51.12
CA ASN A 573 -12.34 14.81 -51.68
C ASN A 573 -13.17 15.78 -50.82
N LYS A 574 -13.88 16.73 -51.46
CA LYS A 574 -14.59 17.84 -50.77
C LYS A 574 -16.11 17.70 -50.85
N SER A 575 -16.78 17.65 -49.70
CA SER A 575 -18.23 17.91 -49.63
C SER A 575 -18.74 18.44 -48.27
N ASN A 576 -18.63 19.75 -48.08
CA ASN A 576 -19.63 20.64 -47.46
C ASN A 576 -20.69 20.09 -46.46
N LYS A 577 -20.59 20.58 -45.20
CA LYS A 577 -21.57 21.48 -44.52
C LYS A 577 -22.33 20.97 -43.28
N SER A 578 -22.39 21.87 -42.27
CA SER A 578 -23.23 21.92 -41.04
C SER A 578 -23.02 20.83 -39.97
N GLY A 579 -22.95 21.13 -38.66
CA GLY A 579 -22.71 22.42 -37.98
C GLY A 579 -23.66 22.78 -36.82
N SER A 580 -23.17 22.59 -35.59
CA SER A 580 -23.64 23.13 -34.29
C SER A 580 -22.53 22.78 -33.28
N GLU A 581 -21.80 23.74 -32.71
CA GLU A 581 -22.10 24.32 -31.38
C GLU A 581 -21.88 23.33 -30.22
N ASP A 582 -20.61 23.19 -29.80
CA ASP A 582 -20.20 22.54 -28.53
C ASP A 582 -19.77 23.61 -27.52
N GLU A 583 -20.27 23.53 -26.27
CA GLU A 583 -19.91 24.45 -25.19
C GLU A 583 -18.70 23.96 -24.36
N SER A 584 -17.66 24.77 -24.26
CA SER A 584 -16.42 24.47 -23.53
C SER A 584 -16.55 24.58 -22.01
N ILE A 585 -17.12 23.57 -21.34
CA ILE A 585 -17.18 23.53 -19.87
C ILE A 585 -15.85 23.02 -19.28
N HIS A 586 -14.98 23.97 -18.90
CA HIS A 586 -13.84 23.71 -18.01
C HIS A 586 -14.32 23.45 -16.57
N ILE A 587 -14.03 22.26 -16.01
CA ILE A 587 -14.10 22.00 -14.57
C ILE A 587 -12.70 21.63 -14.07
N GLY A 588 -12.07 22.56 -13.35
CA GLY A 588 -10.79 22.31 -12.69
C GLY A 588 -11.00 21.58 -11.36
N ILE A 589 -10.44 20.37 -11.22
CA ILE A 589 -10.41 19.62 -9.96
C ILE A 589 -8.97 19.54 -9.45
N LYS A 590 -8.64 20.40 -8.47
CA LYS A 590 -7.49 20.23 -7.56
C LYS A 590 -7.74 21.00 -6.26
N CYS A 591 -7.12 20.53 -5.17
CA CYS A 591 -7.06 21.20 -3.86
C CYS A 591 -8.36 21.31 -3.01
N ILE A 592 -8.94 20.17 -2.61
CA ILE A 592 -9.70 20.08 -1.34
C ILE A 592 -9.08 19.01 -0.43
N HIS A 593 -7.93 19.33 0.19
CA HIS A 593 -7.32 18.47 1.22
C HIS A 593 -6.33 19.21 2.16
N LYS A 594 -6.74 20.34 2.77
CA LYS A 594 -5.89 21.03 3.77
C LYS A 594 -6.57 21.80 4.93
N GLU A 595 -7.89 21.68 5.12
CA GLU A 595 -8.62 22.48 6.14
C GLU A 595 -8.96 21.72 7.44
N SER A 596 -9.04 20.38 7.43
CA SER A 596 -9.55 19.62 8.59
C SER A 596 -8.56 19.46 9.76
N MET A 597 -7.25 19.66 9.55
CA MET A 597 -6.22 19.47 10.59
C MET A 597 -5.85 20.74 11.39
N LYS A 598 -6.78 21.68 11.57
CA LYS A 598 -6.60 22.83 12.50
C LYS A 598 -7.62 22.95 13.63
N LYS A 599 -8.66 22.11 13.69
CA LYS A 599 -9.72 22.19 14.72
C LYS A 599 -9.59 21.25 15.92
N LEU A 600 -8.65 20.30 15.93
CA LEU A 600 -8.45 19.38 17.07
C LEU A 600 -7.42 19.84 18.13
N ILE A 601 -6.57 20.84 17.82
CA ILE A 601 -5.40 21.18 18.64
C ILE A 601 -5.72 22.13 19.82
N TYR A 602 -6.94 22.66 19.91
CA TYR A 602 -7.32 23.69 20.89
C TYR A 602 -8.06 23.20 22.15
N ILE A 603 -8.11 21.88 22.40
CA ILE A 603 -8.91 21.27 23.49
C ILE A 603 -8.05 20.61 24.59
N LEU A 604 -6.72 20.52 24.42
CA LEU A 604 -5.82 19.76 25.32
C LEU A 604 -4.90 20.62 26.22
N LEU A 605 -5.12 21.94 26.35
CA LEU A 605 -4.28 22.83 27.16
C LEU A 605 -5.08 23.86 27.99
N MET A 606 -5.73 23.40 29.07
CA MET A 606 -6.08 24.19 30.27
C MET A 606 -6.10 23.24 31.49
N PRO A 607 -5.74 23.70 32.71
CA PRO A 607 -5.64 22.84 33.89
C PRO A 607 -6.98 22.64 34.62
N ASN A 608 -7.11 21.52 35.33
CA ASN A 608 -8.16 21.34 36.34
C ASN A 608 -7.84 22.20 37.59
N GLU A 609 -8.74 23.12 37.95
CA GLU A 609 -8.83 23.63 39.32
C GLU A 609 -10.03 23.02 40.05
N ILE A 610 -9.92 22.91 41.37
CA ILE A 610 -10.86 22.18 42.24
C ILE A 610 -11.49 23.17 43.23
N VAL A 611 -12.82 23.27 43.20
CA VAL A 611 -13.69 23.73 44.32
C VAL A 611 -14.97 22.90 44.32
#